data_AF-A0A9J7MQW5-F1
#
_entry.id   AF-A0A9J7MQW5-F1
#
_cell.length_a   1.000
_cell.length_b   1.000
_cell.length_c   1.000
_cell.angle_alpha   90.00
_cell.angle_beta   90.00
_cell.angle_gamma   90.00
#
_symmetry.space_group_name_H-M   'P 1'
#
loop_
_entity.id
_entity.type
_entity.pdbx_description
1 polymer ?
#
loop_
_entity_poly.entity_id
_entity_poly.type
_entity_poly.pdbx_seq_one_letter_code
_entity_poly.pdbx_strand_id
1 'polypeptide(L)'
;MAAANKRGKLSVKSPRGRLGQPHFLKAFLQERQKDEVDSPVLQATAIEQVSTTARETFSEALWKENLDLAEQAWDTQYIKGIASGTLDPRDFGHYTVQDAAYCNASTHNLKFLMDTIKHRSLRQFFEGQYKGYKKYTQELYDQWFLKPDGADLGEAAQWYVNLENKVAHEEGGPCTTWWP
;
A
#
# COMPACT_ATOMS: atom_id res chain seq x y z
N MET A 1 22.80 49.50 -25.82
CA MET A 1 22.48 48.85 -24.54
C MET A 1 21.85 47.50 -24.81
N ALA A 2 22.58 46.40 -24.60
CA ALA A 2 22.07 45.04 -24.79
C ALA A 2 22.02 44.35 -23.43
N ALA A 3 20.82 44.04 -22.95
CA ALA A 3 20.62 43.37 -21.68
C ALA A 3 20.88 41.86 -21.82
N ALA A 4 21.85 41.36 -21.08
CA ALA A 4 22.17 39.95 -20.97
C ALA A 4 21.05 39.21 -20.22
N ASN A 5 20.40 38.26 -20.90
CA ASN A 5 19.37 37.42 -20.29
C ASN A 5 20.04 36.27 -19.51
N LYS A 6 20.03 36.35 -18.18
CA LYS A 6 20.55 35.31 -17.28
C LYS A 6 19.63 34.08 -17.36
N ARG A 7 20.07 33.03 -18.05
CA ARG A 7 19.44 31.69 -17.93
C ARG A 7 19.62 31.20 -16.51
N GLY A 8 18.54 31.26 -15.72
CA GLY A 8 18.48 30.64 -14.41
C GLY A 8 18.72 29.13 -14.54
N LYS A 9 19.63 28.59 -13.75
CA LYS A 9 19.82 27.14 -13.61
C LYS A 9 18.53 26.56 -13.03
N LEU A 10 17.68 25.99 -13.88
CA LEU A 10 16.61 25.09 -13.43
C LEU A 10 17.29 23.85 -12.84
N SER A 11 17.52 23.88 -11.53
CA SER A 11 17.84 22.69 -10.76
C SER A 11 16.57 21.86 -10.70
N VAL A 12 16.43 20.93 -11.65
CA VAL A 12 15.46 19.84 -11.55
C VAL A 12 15.94 18.97 -10.38
N LYS A 13 15.37 19.19 -9.19
CA LYS A 13 15.52 18.24 -8.09
C LYS A 13 14.81 16.96 -8.51
N SER A 14 15.56 16.01 -9.05
CA SER A 14 15.00 14.70 -9.36
C SER A 14 14.50 14.04 -8.07
N PRO A 15 13.36 13.34 -8.06
CA PRO A 15 12.83 12.61 -6.90
C PRO A 15 13.72 11.47 -6.35
N ARG A 16 14.92 11.26 -6.91
CA ARG A 16 15.91 10.23 -6.53
C ARG A 16 16.30 10.18 -5.04
N GLY A 17 15.84 11.13 -4.22
CA GLY A 17 16.29 11.27 -2.83
C GLY A 17 15.58 10.42 -1.79
N ARG A 18 14.35 9.93 -2.01
CA ARG A 18 13.54 9.34 -0.91
C ARG A 18 13.24 7.85 -0.99
N LEU A 19 13.11 7.28 -2.18
CA LEU A 19 12.77 5.85 -2.33
C LEU A 19 13.98 4.96 -2.69
N GLY A 20 15.10 5.56 -3.08
CA GLY A 20 16.28 4.85 -3.59
C GLY A 20 17.47 4.80 -2.65
N GLN A 21 17.34 5.20 -1.38
CA GLN A 21 18.48 5.08 -0.45
C GLN A 21 18.35 3.87 0.47
N PRO A 22 19.37 2.97 0.53
CA PRO A 22 19.34 1.78 1.39
C PRO A 22 19.26 2.09 2.90
N HIS A 23 19.46 3.35 3.29
CA HIS A 23 19.24 3.81 4.66
C HIS A 23 17.75 3.99 4.98
N PHE A 24 16.87 4.30 4.02
CA PHE A 24 15.42 4.42 4.26
C PHE A 24 14.77 3.06 4.45
N LEU A 25 15.21 2.03 3.73
CA LEU A 25 14.73 0.66 3.96
C LEU A 25 15.17 0.12 5.32
N LYS A 26 16.42 0.39 5.71
CA LYS A 26 16.92 0.06 7.06
C LYS A 26 16.21 0.88 8.14
N ALA A 27 15.99 2.18 7.94
CA ALA A 27 15.25 3.03 8.87
C ALA A 27 13.79 2.55 9.01
N PHE A 28 13.12 2.16 7.92
CA PHE A 28 11.77 1.61 7.95
C PHE A 28 11.69 0.26 8.69
N LEU A 29 12.65 -0.64 8.46
CA LEU A 29 12.75 -1.91 9.19
C LEU A 29 13.12 -1.71 10.67
N GLN A 30 13.90 -0.67 10.99
CA GLN A 30 14.36 -0.36 12.34
C GLN A 30 13.33 0.47 13.13
N GLU A 31 12.48 1.25 12.44
CA GLU A 31 11.27 1.88 13.01
C GLU A 31 10.20 0.83 13.30
N ARG A 32 10.02 -0.20 12.44
CA ARG A 32 9.14 -1.35 12.73
C ARG A 32 9.54 -2.10 14.01
N GLN A 33 10.83 -2.25 14.28
CA GLN A 33 11.34 -2.84 15.54
C GLN A 33 11.19 -1.90 16.76
N LYS A 34 11.02 -0.59 16.55
CA LYS A 34 10.87 0.40 17.63
C LYS A 34 9.40 0.68 17.96
N ASP A 35 8.52 0.69 16.96
CA ASP A 35 7.08 0.93 17.14
C ASP A 35 6.35 -0.25 17.80
N GLU A 36 6.95 -1.45 17.78
CA GLU A 36 6.49 -2.60 18.57
C GLU A 36 6.68 -2.39 20.08
N VAL A 37 7.52 -1.43 20.48
CA VAL A 37 7.92 -1.23 21.89
C VAL A 37 7.26 0.00 22.54
N ASP A 38 6.78 1.00 21.79
CA ASP A 38 6.41 2.32 22.38
C ASP A 38 5.09 2.97 21.91
N SER A 39 4.18 2.27 21.22
CA SER A 39 2.93 2.89 20.74
C SER A 39 1.74 2.72 21.73
N PRO A 40 1.21 3.79 22.36
CA PRO A 40 0.10 3.71 23.32
C PRO A 40 -1.28 3.55 22.65
N VAL A 41 -1.35 3.37 21.32
CA VAL A 41 -2.61 3.32 20.56
C VAL A 41 -3.20 1.91 20.47
N LEU A 42 -2.49 0.90 20.97
CA LEU A 42 -3.02 -0.45 21.17
C LEU A 42 -3.09 -0.77 22.66
N GLN A 43 -3.93 -0.04 23.41
CA GLN A 43 -4.33 -0.56 24.71
C GLN A 43 -5.20 -1.79 24.48
N ALA A 44 -4.56 -2.96 24.61
CA ALA A 44 -5.18 -4.26 24.71
C ALA A 44 -6.16 -4.27 25.90
N THR A 45 -7.41 -3.87 25.66
CA THR A 45 -8.51 -4.13 26.59
C THR A 45 -9.05 -5.54 26.36
N ALA A 46 -8.21 -6.50 26.74
CA ALA A 46 -8.56 -7.83 27.25
C ALA A 46 -7.25 -8.57 27.60
N ILE A 47 -6.46 -8.03 28.53
CA ILE A 47 -5.42 -8.82 29.20
C ILE A 47 -6.14 -9.64 30.28
N GLU A 48 -6.68 -10.79 29.89
CA GLU A 48 -6.89 -11.89 30.84
C GLU A 48 -5.85 -12.98 30.54
N GLN A 49 -4.86 -13.04 31.45
CA GLN A 49 -4.05 -14.22 31.76
C GLN A 49 -3.28 -14.82 30.57
N VAL A 50 -2.16 -14.17 30.22
CA VAL A 50 -1.10 -14.78 29.39
C VAL A 50 -0.45 -15.92 30.18
N SER A 51 -1.03 -17.10 30.04
CA SER A 51 -0.32 -18.37 30.15
C SER A 51 0.73 -18.41 29.02
N THR A 52 1.92 -18.95 29.30
CA THR A 52 3.10 -19.02 28.43
C THR A 52 2.97 -19.97 27.22
N THR A 53 1.86 -19.86 26.50
CA THR A 53 1.66 -20.40 25.14
C THR A 53 0.84 -19.38 24.36
N ALA A 54 1.50 -18.33 23.86
CA ALA A 54 0.83 -17.33 23.02
C ALA A 54 0.24 -18.06 21.80
N ARG A 55 -1.08 -18.17 21.77
CA ARG A 55 -1.82 -18.75 20.64
C ARG A 55 -1.61 -17.81 19.46
N GLU A 56 -1.14 -18.37 18.36
CA GLU A 56 -0.96 -17.66 17.09
C GLU A 56 -2.22 -16.88 16.70
N THR A 57 -2.04 -15.61 16.32
CA THR A 57 -3.11 -14.76 15.80
C THR A 57 -3.50 -15.20 14.39
N PHE A 58 -4.74 -14.91 13.99
CA PHE A 58 -5.21 -15.23 12.64
C PHE A 58 -4.32 -14.60 11.54
N SER A 59 -3.84 -13.38 11.73
CA SER A 59 -2.92 -12.71 10.79
C SER A 59 -1.56 -13.41 10.70
N GLU A 60 -1.03 -13.93 11.81
CA GLU A 60 0.22 -14.69 11.81
C GLU A 60 0.06 -16.03 11.10
N ALA A 61 -1.05 -16.73 11.31
CA ALA A 61 -1.38 -17.96 10.61
C ALA A 61 -1.44 -17.72 9.08
N LEU A 62 -2.20 -16.72 8.63
CA LEU A 62 -2.28 -16.35 7.21
C LEU A 62 -0.90 -15.98 6.63
N TRP A 63 -0.07 -15.27 7.37
CA TRP A 63 1.28 -14.94 6.93
C TRP A 63 2.15 -16.19 6.76
N LYS A 64 2.16 -17.08 7.75
CA LYS A 64 2.97 -18.31 7.70
C LYS A 64 2.53 -19.25 6.57
N GLU A 65 1.24 -19.35 6.32
CA GLU A 65 0.69 -20.17 5.24
C GLU A 65 1.08 -19.70 3.83
N ASN A 66 1.51 -18.45 3.67
CA ASN A 66 1.82 -17.84 2.37
C ASN A 66 3.28 -17.35 2.27
N LEU A 67 4.17 -17.86 3.13
CA LEU A 67 5.60 -17.48 3.13
C LEU A 67 6.29 -17.83 1.80
N ASP A 68 5.92 -18.94 1.18
CA ASP A 68 6.46 -19.37 -0.11
C ASP A 68 6.16 -18.35 -1.22
N LEU A 69 4.96 -17.75 -1.22
CA LEU A 69 4.58 -16.70 -2.16
C LEU A 69 5.36 -15.40 -1.89
N ALA A 70 5.56 -15.05 -0.62
CA ALA A 70 6.37 -13.90 -0.24
C ALA A 70 7.83 -14.07 -0.67
N GLU A 71 8.41 -15.26 -0.51
CA GLU A 71 9.76 -15.59 -0.97
C GLU A 71 9.86 -15.54 -2.50
N GLN A 72 8.87 -16.06 -3.22
CA GLN A 72 8.80 -15.97 -4.68
C GLN A 72 8.73 -14.51 -5.16
N ALA A 73 7.90 -13.68 -4.52
CA ALA A 73 7.80 -12.26 -4.83
C ALA A 73 9.12 -11.51 -4.57
N TRP A 74 9.78 -11.83 -3.45
CA TRP A 74 11.09 -11.29 -3.09
C TRP A 74 12.18 -11.66 -4.11
N ASP A 75 12.10 -12.86 -4.68
CA ASP A 75 13.09 -13.36 -5.64
C ASP A 75 12.93 -12.81 -7.08
N THR A 76 11.87 -12.03 -7.33
CA THR A 76 11.62 -11.43 -8.65
C THR A 76 12.73 -10.49 -9.10
N GLN A 77 12.94 -10.41 -10.43
CA GLN A 77 13.88 -9.45 -11.01
C GLN A 77 13.52 -8.01 -10.70
N TYR A 78 12.23 -7.72 -10.53
CA TYR A 78 11.77 -6.39 -10.15
C TYR A 78 12.30 -5.97 -8.78
N ILE A 79 12.06 -6.76 -7.73
CA ILE A 79 12.51 -6.46 -6.36
C ILE A 79 14.03 -6.45 -6.27
N LYS A 80 14.71 -7.42 -6.88
CA LYS A 80 16.18 -7.47 -6.94
C LYS A 80 16.74 -6.23 -7.65
N GLY A 81 16.15 -5.82 -8.77
CA GLY A 81 16.54 -4.64 -9.54
C GLY A 81 16.33 -3.33 -8.78
N ILE A 82 15.25 -3.21 -7.99
CA ILE A 82 15.06 -2.08 -7.07
C ILE A 82 16.17 -2.04 -6.03
N ALA A 83 16.45 -3.17 -5.38
CA ALA A 83 17.43 -3.25 -4.29
C ALA A 83 18.86 -2.93 -4.75
N SER A 84 19.25 -3.36 -5.96
CA SER A 84 20.56 -3.08 -6.55
C SER A 84 20.64 -1.73 -7.28
N GLY A 85 19.51 -1.05 -7.50
CA GLY A 85 19.44 0.15 -8.33
C GLY A 85 19.67 -0.11 -9.82
N THR A 86 19.45 -1.34 -10.29
CA THR A 86 19.66 -1.75 -11.69
C THR A 86 18.37 -2.07 -12.45
N LEU A 87 17.20 -1.83 -11.86
CA LEU A 87 15.92 -2.02 -12.54
C LEU A 87 15.83 -1.19 -13.83
N ASP A 88 15.30 -1.78 -14.90
CA ASP A 88 15.00 -1.04 -16.13
C ASP A 88 13.98 0.08 -15.81
N PRO A 89 14.29 1.36 -16.10
CA PRO A 89 13.35 2.46 -15.86
C PRO A 89 12.00 2.28 -16.56
N ARG A 90 11.94 1.51 -17.66
CA ARG A 90 10.69 1.17 -18.34
C ARG A 90 9.81 0.26 -17.50
N ASP A 91 10.40 -0.75 -16.87
CA ASP A 91 9.68 -1.64 -15.97
C ASP A 91 9.17 -0.87 -14.76
N PHE A 92 10.04 -0.05 -14.15
CA PHE A 92 9.63 0.83 -13.04
C PHE A 92 8.45 1.74 -13.41
N GLY A 93 8.52 2.39 -14.57
CA GLY A 93 7.44 3.24 -15.05
C GLY A 93 6.15 2.47 -15.33
N HIS A 94 6.26 1.30 -15.96
CA HIS A 94 5.11 0.45 -16.29
C HIS A 94 4.38 -0.02 -15.03
N TYR A 95 5.10 -0.50 -14.03
CA TYR A 95 4.51 -0.90 -12.74
C TYR A 95 3.95 0.29 -11.98
N THR A 96 4.61 1.46 -11.99
CA THR A 96 4.09 2.62 -11.27
C THR A 96 2.76 3.13 -11.85
N VAL A 97 2.61 3.10 -13.18
CA VAL A 97 1.36 3.49 -13.84
C VAL A 97 0.23 2.50 -13.50
N GLN A 98 0.52 1.19 -13.47
CA GLN A 98 -0.44 0.18 -13.05
C GLN A 98 -0.81 0.30 -11.56
N ASP A 99 0.16 0.58 -10.69
CA ASP A 99 -0.06 0.79 -9.25
C ASP A 99 -0.98 1.98 -9.00
N ALA A 100 -0.88 3.04 -9.81
CA ALA A 100 -1.78 4.19 -9.73
C ALA A 100 -3.23 3.79 -10.08
N ALA A 101 -3.43 3.00 -11.13
CA ALA A 101 -4.75 2.47 -11.50
C ALA A 101 -5.31 1.54 -10.42
N TYR A 102 -4.48 0.64 -9.87
CA TYR A 102 -4.84 -0.24 -8.75
C TYR A 102 -5.25 0.58 -7.52
N CYS A 103 -4.43 1.55 -7.10
CA CYS A 103 -4.69 2.37 -5.92
C CYS A 103 -6.01 3.15 -6.04
N ASN A 104 -6.37 3.59 -7.26
CA ASN A 104 -7.66 4.22 -7.53
C ASN A 104 -8.84 3.25 -7.35
N ALA A 105 -8.71 2.02 -7.86
CA ALA A 105 -9.73 0.99 -7.66
C ALA A 105 -9.88 0.63 -6.17
N SER A 106 -8.79 0.40 -5.45
CA SER A 106 -8.83 0.12 -4.01
C SER A 106 -9.39 1.31 -3.22
N THR A 107 -9.13 2.56 -3.64
CA THR A 107 -9.75 3.76 -3.05
C THR A 107 -11.27 3.71 -3.14
N HIS A 108 -11.84 3.26 -4.27
CA HIS A 108 -13.28 3.10 -4.42
C HIS A 108 -13.84 1.98 -3.52
N ASN A 109 -13.14 0.86 -3.39
CA ASN A 109 -13.55 -0.23 -2.48
C ASN A 109 -13.55 0.21 -1.01
N LEU A 110 -12.51 0.92 -0.59
CA LEU A 110 -12.42 1.46 0.76
C LEU A 110 -13.53 2.49 1.03
N LYS A 111 -13.88 3.30 0.02
CA LYS A 111 -15.02 4.23 0.14
C LYS A 111 -16.33 3.47 0.33
N PHE A 112 -16.56 2.42 -0.45
CA PHE A 112 -17.74 1.58 -0.32
C PHE A 112 -17.83 0.98 1.09
N LEU A 113 -16.77 0.32 1.57
CA LEU A 113 -16.73 -0.29 2.91
C LEU A 113 -16.95 0.73 4.03
N MET A 114 -16.35 1.92 3.91
CA MET A 114 -16.55 3.02 4.86
C MET A 114 -18.01 3.48 4.93
N ASP A 115 -18.74 3.46 3.81
CA ASP A 115 -20.13 3.87 3.73
C ASP A 115 -21.11 2.77 4.19
N THR A 116 -20.77 1.50 3.94
CA THR A 116 -21.70 0.37 4.17
C THR A 116 -21.55 -0.28 5.55
N ILE A 117 -20.34 -0.27 6.13
CA ILE A 117 -20.09 -0.92 7.41
C ILE A 117 -20.68 -0.11 8.57
N LYS A 118 -21.54 -0.77 9.35
CA LYS A 118 -22.20 -0.18 10.52
C LYS A 118 -21.36 -0.26 11.79
N HIS A 119 -20.45 -1.24 11.89
CA HIS A 119 -19.62 -1.42 13.08
C HIS A 119 -18.63 -0.27 13.23
N ARG A 120 -18.75 0.50 14.32
CA ARG A 120 -18.06 1.79 14.50
C ARG A 120 -16.54 1.69 14.31
N SER A 121 -15.88 0.75 14.98
CA SER A 121 -14.42 0.63 14.94
C SER A 121 -13.92 0.21 13.56
N LEU A 122 -14.67 -0.66 12.86
CA LEU A 122 -14.32 -1.07 11.51
C LEU A 122 -14.54 0.09 10.52
N ARG A 123 -15.64 0.83 10.67
CA ARG A 123 -15.87 2.03 9.87
C ARG A 123 -14.77 3.08 10.05
N GLN A 124 -14.31 3.31 11.28
CA GLN A 124 -13.19 4.21 11.57
C GLN A 124 -11.88 3.73 10.94
N PHE A 125 -11.62 2.42 10.99
CA PHE A 125 -10.49 1.81 10.30
C PHE A 125 -10.55 2.07 8.78
N PHE A 126 -11.67 1.76 8.13
CA PHE A 126 -11.85 1.98 6.69
C PHE A 126 -11.84 3.47 6.30
N GLU A 127 -12.33 4.37 7.16
CA GLU A 127 -12.22 5.81 6.94
C GLU A 127 -10.75 6.26 6.90
N GLY A 128 -9.92 5.75 7.83
CA GLY A 128 -8.48 6.00 7.85
C GLY A 128 -7.80 5.49 6.58
N GLN A 129 -8.07 4.23 6.20
CA GLN A 129 -7.53 3.61 5.00
C GLN A 129 -7.95 4.38 3.73
N TYR A 130 -9.22 4.74 3.59
CA TYR A 130 -9.73 5.51 2.44
C TYR A 130 -9.01 6.87 2.32
N LYS A 131 -8.84 7.61 3.43
CA LYS A 131 -8.12 8.90 3.40
C LYS A 131 -6.66 8.72 2.97
N GLY A 132 -6.00 7.68 3.47
CA GLY A 132 -4.62 7.34 3.10
C GLY A 132 -4.50 7.04 1.61
N TYR A 133 -5.30 6.10 1.11
CA TYR A 133 -5.30 5.69 -0.29
C TYR A 133 -5.70 6.83 -1.23
N LYS A 134 -6.72 7.61 -0.89
CA LYS A 134 -7.12 8.77 -1.70
C LYS A 134 -5.99 9.79 -1.84
N LYS A 135 -5.30 10.10 -0.73
CA LYS A 135 -4.17 11.03 -0.75
C LYS A 135 -3.02 10.47 -1.61
N TYR A 136 -2.65 9.21 -1.37
CA TYR A 136 -1.55 8.57 -2.08
C TYR A 136 -1.83 8.43 -3.59
N THR A 137 -3.04 8.06 -3.97
CA THR A 137 -3.47 7.99 -5.37
C THR A 137 -3.37 9.35 -6.05
N GLN A 138 -3.80 10.43 -5.39
CA GLN A 138 -3.66 11.78 -5.92
C GLN A 138 -2.18 12.17 -6.09
N GLU A 139 -1.32 11.83 -5.13
CA GLU A 139 0.12 12.06 -5.23
C GLU A 139 0.74 11.31 -6.42
N LEU A 140 0.32 10.08 -6.69
CA LEU A 140 0.76 9.33 -7.88
C LEU A 140 0.30 10.01 -9.16
N TYR A 141 -0.96 10.43 -9.26
CA TYR A 141 -1.50 11.13 -10.43
C TYR A 141 -0.77 12.44 -10.71
N ASP A 142 -0.49 13.23 -9.67
CA ASP A 142 0.22 14.50 -9.81
C ASP A 142 1.68 14.28 -10.23
N GLN A 143 2.37 13.30 -9.63
CA GLN A 143 3.79 13.03 -9.92
C GLN A 143 4.01 12.41 -11.29
N TRP A 144 3.08 11.58 -11.76
CA TRP A 144 3.16 10.84 -13.01
C TRP A 144 2.31 11.44 -14.13
N PHE A 145 1.67 12.59 -13.87
CA PHE A 145 0.82 13.31 -14.82
C PHE A 145 -0.31 12.44 -15.39
N LEU A 146 -0.87 11.57 -14.55
CA LEU A 146 -1.94 10.65 -14.92
C LEU A 146 -3.30 11.31 -14.70
N LYS A 147 -4.28 10.88 -15.50
CA LYS A 147 -5.69 11.15 -15.25
C LYS A 147 -6.30 10.03 -14.39
N PRO A 148 -7.44 10.26 -13.72
CA PRO A 148 -8.12 9.25 -12.91
C PRO A 148 -8.48 7.93 -13.63
N ASP A 149 -8.50 7.94 -14.95
CA ASP A 149 -8.75 6.85 -15.89
C ASP A 149 -7.59 6.68 -16.90
N GLY A 150 -6.45 7.31 -16.64
CA GLY A 150 -5.36 7.46 -17.61
C GLY A 150 -4.38 6.28 -17.66
N ALA A 151 -4.70 5.15 -17.02
CA ALA A 151 -3.83 4.01 -16.87
C ALA A 151 -4.62 2.72 -17.02
N ASP A 152 -4.26 1.92 -18.03
CA ASP A 152 -4.83 0.59 -18.24
C ASP A 152 -4.14 -0.42 -17.32
N LEU A 153 -4.93 -1.27 -16.68
CA LEU A 153 -4.41 -2.40 -15.90
C LEU A 153 -3.98 -3.52 -16.85
N GLY A 154 -2.79 -4.08 -16.60
CA GLY A 154 -2.42 -5.37 -17.19
C GLY A 154 -3.29 -6.50 -16.63
N GLU A 155 -3.26 -7.66 -17.30
CA GLU A 155 -4.13 -8.80 -16.96
C GLU A 155 -4.05 -9.21 -15.48
N ALA A 156 -2.84 -9.35 -14.93
CA ALA A 156 -2.65 -9.73 -13.54
C ALA A 156 -3.19 -8.68 -12.56
N ALA A 157 -2.92 -7.39 -12.83
CA ALA A 157 -3.40 -6.30 -11.99
C ALA A 157 -4.93 -6.17 -12.06
N GLN A 158 -5.52 -6.39 -13.24
CA GLN A 158 -6.97 -6.42 -13.41
C GLN A 158 -7.61 -7.57 -12.64
N TRP A 159 -7.01 -8.77 -12.69
CA TRP A 159 -7.50 -9.92 -11.92
C TRP A 159 -7.47 -9.63 -10.42
N TYR A 160 -6.38 -9.00 -9.95
CA TYR A 160 -6.22 -8.63 -8.55
C TYR A 160 -7.26 -7.59 -8.10
N VAL A 161 -7.46 -6.52 -8.88
CA VAL A 161 -8.52 -5.53 -8.62
C VAL A 161 -9.91 -6.18 -8.57
N ASN A 162 -10.19 -7.12 -9.47
CA ASN A 162 -11.46 -7.83 -9.50
C ASN A 162 -11.68 -8.69 -8.25
N LEU A 163 -10.62 -9.34 -7.75
CA LEU A 163 -10.68 -10.10 -6.50
C LEU A 163 -11.00 -9.18 -5.31
N GLU A 164 -10.30 -8.05 -5.17
CA GLU A 164 -10.55 -7.10 -4.08
C GLU A 164 -11.95 -6.48 -4.15
N ASN A 165 -12.41 -6.15 -5.36
CA ASN A 165 -13.80 -5.70 -5.60
C ASN A 165 -14.79 -6.75 -5.10
N LYS A 166 -14.59 -8.02 -5.47
CA LYS A 166 -15.48 -9.10 -5.05
C LYS A 166 -15.54 -9.21 -3.52
N VAL A 167 -14.39 -9.22 -2.85
CA VAL A 167 -14.32 -9.30 -1.39
C VAL A 167 -15.02 -8.11 -0.74
N ALA A 168 -14.79 -6.89 -1.24
CA ALA A 168 -15.39 -5.68 -0.66
C ALA A 168 -16.92 -5.62 -0.82
N HIS A 169 -17.46 -6.05 -1.96
CA HIS A 169 -18.87 -5.85 -2.32
C HIS A 169 -19.76 -7.07 -2.07
N GLU A 170 -19.23 -8.29 -2.15
CA GLU A 170 -20.02 -9.53 -2.04
C GLU A 170 -19.81 -10.22 -0.68
N GLU A 171 -18.57 -10.29 -0.21
CA GLU A 171 -18.23 -10.98 1.05
C GLU A 171 -18.27 -10.03 2.27
N GLY A 172 -18.10 -8.73 2.04
CA GLY A 172 -18.21 -7.66 3.04
C GLY A 172 -19.64 -7.16 3.34
N GLY A 173 -20.68 -7.76 2.75
CA GLY A 173 -22.08 -7.40 2.96
C GLY A 173 -22.58 -7.61 4.41
N PRO A 174 -23.71 -7.02 4.82
CA PRO A 174 -24.19 -7.07 6.20
C PRO A 174 -24.30 -8.51 6.68
N CYS A 175 -23.46 -8.85 7.67
CA CYS A 175 -23.43 -10.09 8.41
C CYS A 175 -24.85 -10.49 8.84
N THR A 176 -25.51 -11.33 8.04
CA THR A 176 -26.84 -11.85 8.35
C THR A 176 -26.95 -13.36 8.13
N THR A 177 -26.03 -14.00 7.41
CA THR A 177 -26.11 -15.46 7.19
C THR A 177 -24.75 -16.06 6.88
N TRP A 178 -23.94 -16.35 7.90
CA TRP A 178 -22.87 -17.34 7.80
C TRP A 178 -22.80 -18.13 9.10
N TRP A 179 -23.65 -19.16 9.20
CA TRP A 179 -23.37 -20.52 9.67
C TRP A 179 -24.70 -21.33 9.71
N PRO A 180 -24.75 -22.57 9.17
CA PRO A 180 -25.79 -23.55 9.50
C PRO A 180 -25.67 -24.05 10.95
#